data_AF-A0A653XS38-F1
#
_entry.id   AF-A0A653XS38-F1
#
_cell.length_a   1.000
_cell.length_b   1.000
_cell.length_c   1.000
_cell.angle_alpha   90.00
_cell.angle_beta   90.00
_cell.angle_gamma   90.00
#
_symmetry.space_group_name_H-M   'P 1'
#
loop_
_entity.id
_entity.type
_entity.pdbx_description
1 polymer ?
#
loop_
_entity_poly.entity_id
_entity_poly.type
_entity_poly.pdbx_seq_one_letter_code
_entity_poly.pdbx_strand_id
1 'polypeptide(L)'
;MIPKSNIYKYLAFTFIFSSVFGIIVYSFLSNRHQAIIKTKLLYTFGIVDNQWEMGKENQKYKMVSPTFLIDAIYKSMEGPKSSRYVQLSDNEDLLWITGFEVKARDAVTNEPVSKDFICHMNVDLNDNNYYSYWHLEDRIGKQYPRLTSLSNGFEKYDYPEGFGIPIKGNEYLFITSQALNHNFPSIFKKIKHEVIINHEKYNGSQKPLLSKTVFIQLPYNKNNPFETPLDPGSNQCIPVETRNHSYMDKDGNMLSGHWVVPKGKNTYHSSINEQLDLTDSLRLHFSAIHVHPFATSIALYDRTAQKNVFKSPISNYKSKTGLIEVTPFSSKEGVWLYKNHDYELVLEVNNTSSTQQDMMGSMFLFFYDKELDEKLENGFIK
;
A
#
# COMPACT_ATOMS: atom_id res chain seq x y z
N MET A 1 15.61 65.22 -19.88
CA MET A 1 14.75 64.49 -18.92
C MET A 1 14.51 63.11 -19.49
N ILE A 2 15.18 62.06 -19.00
CA ILE A 2 15.03 60.69 -19.53
C ILE A 2 13.68 60.14 -19.03
N PRO A 3 12.79 59.64 -19.90
CA PRO A 3 11.49 59.12 -19.47
C PRO A 3 11.72 57.90 -18.57
N LYS A 4 11.17 57.94 -17.33
CA LYS A 4 11.21 56.80 -16.42
C LYS A 4 10.48 55.63 -17.08
N SER A 5 11.22 54.58 -17.42
CA SER A 5 10.67 53.35 -18.00
C SER A 5 9.62 52.74 -17.07
N ASN A 6 8.40 52.53 -17.58
CA ASN A 6 7.31 51.87 -16.85
C ASN A 6 7.49 50.34 -16.78
N ILE A 7 8.63 49.79 -17.22
CA ILE A 7 8.88 48.35 -17.28
C ILE A 7 8.66 47.66 -15.93
N TYR A 8 9.04 48.28 -14.82
CA TYR A 8 8.83 47.74 -13.48
C TYR A 8 7.35 47.62 -13.11
N LYS A 9 6.49 48.53 -13.60
CA LYS A 9 5.03 48.45 -13.39
C LYS A 9 4.43 47.29 -14.16
N TYR A 10 4.86 47.09 -15.40
CA TYR A 10 4.42 45.95 -16.22
C TYR A 10 4.91 44.62 -15.65
N LEU A 11 6.16 44.53 -15.20
CA LEU A 11 6.68 43.33 -14.53
C LEU A 11 5.93 43.03 -13.23
N ALA A 12 5.68 44.04 -12.39
CA ALA A 12 4.90 43.87 -11.18
C ALA A 12 3.46 43.42 -11.48
N PHE A 13 2.81 44.05 -12.47
CA PHE A 13 1.46 43.67 -12.90
C PHE A 13 1.43 42.23 -13.42
N THR A 14 2.34 41.84 -14.30
CA THR A 14 2.43 40.48 -14.84
C THR A 14 2.71 39.46 -13.74
N PHE A 15 3.58 39.77 -12.78
CA PHE A 15 3.85 38.90 -11.64
C PHE A 15 2.60 38.69 -10.78
N ILE A 16 1.88 39.77 -10.46
CA ILE A 16 0.63 39.70 -9.68
C ILE A 16 -0.40 38.88 -10.46
N PHE A 17 -0.63 39.19 -11.73
CA PHE A 17 -1.60 38.49 -12.57
C PHE A 17 -1.27 37.00 -12.69
N SER A 18 0.00 36.65 -12.93
CA SER A 18 0.45 35.26 -13.01
C SER A 18 0.31 34.53 -11.67
N SER A 19 0.57 35.22 -10.55
CA SER A 19 0.41 34.65 -9.21
C SER A 19 -1.06 34.38 -8.89
N VAL A 20 -1.95 35.33 -9.18
CA VAL A 20 -3.40 35.17 -9.01
C VAL A 20 -3.92 34.05 -9.89
N PHE A 21 -3.52 34.01 -11.17
CA PHE A 21 -3.89 32.92 -12.07
C PHE A 21 -3.39 31.56 -11.55
N GLY A 22 -2.15 31.50 -11.06
CA GLY A 22 -1.59 30.28 -10.45
C GLY A 22 -2.34 29.81 -9.22
N ILE A 23 -2.75 30.73 -8.33
CA ILE A 23 -3.56 30.42 -7.14
C ILE A 23 -4.94 29.89 -7.54
N ILE A 24 -5.57 30.50 -8.54
CA ILE A 24 -6.87 30.05 -9.05
C ILE A 24 -6.75 28.66 -9.67
N VAL A 25 -5.76 28.42 -10.53
CA VAL A 25 -5.54 27.09 -11.12
C VAL A 25 -5.30 26.05 -10.03
N TYR A 26 -4.47 26.38 -9.04
CA TYR A 26 -4.19 25.50 -7.90
C TYR A 26 -5.45 25.13 -7.11
N SER A 27 -6.36 26.08 -6.86
CA SER A 27 -7.58 25.81 -6.09
C SER A 27 -8.57 24.88 -6.80
N PHE A 28 -8.51 24.80 -8.14
CA PHE A 28 -9.30 23.85 -8.94
C PHE A 28 -8.70 22.44 -9.01
N LEU A 29 -7.48 22.22 -8.50
CA LEU A 29 -6.87 20.89 -8.47
C LEU A 29 -7.50 20.02 -7.37
N SER A 30 -7.55 18.70 -7.60
CA SER A 30 -7.88 17.72 -6.55
C SER A 30 -6.89 17.81 -5.38
N ASN A 31 -7.32 17.39 -4.18
CA ASN A 31 -6.47 17.32 -2.98
C ASN A 31 -5.10 16.66 -3.23
N ARG A 32 -5.08 15.54 -3.96
CA ARG A 32 -3.84 14.82 -4.33
C ARG A 32 -2.85 15.70 -5.10
N HIS A 33 -3.33 16.38 -6.14
CA HIS A 33 -2.49 17.24 -6.97
C HIS A 33 -2.05 18.50 -6.22
N GLN A 34 -2.93 19.06 -5.38
CA GLN A 34 -2.56 20.15 -4.47
C GLN A 34 -1.43 19.73 -3.53
N ALA A 35 -1.54 18.56 -2.89
CA ALA A 35 -0.50 18.01 -2.02
C ALA A 35 0.83 17.82 -2.76
N ILE A 36 0.82 17.25 -3.97
CA ILE A 36 2.04 17.05 -4.78
C ILE A 36 2.75 18.38 -5.06
N ILE A 37 2.02 19.39 -5.55
CA ILE A 37 2.60 20.71 -5.86
C ILE A 37 3.12 21.37 -4.58
N LYS A 38 2.31 21.37 -3.51
CA LYS A 38 2.67 21.96 -2.22
C LYS A 38 3.94 21.32 -1.64
N THR A 39 4.00 20.00 -1.57
CA THR A 39 5.17 19.26 -1.08
C THR A 39 6.41 19.59 -1.92
N LYS A 40 6.30 19.63 -3.25
CA LYS A 40 7.42 19.99 -4.13
C LYS A 40 7.95 21.40 -3.85
N LEU A 41 7.07 22.39 -3.68
CA LEU A 41 7.46 23.75 -3.34
C LEU A 41 8.11 23.83 -1.96
N LEU A 42 7.51 23.20 -0.95
CA LEU A 42 8.08 23.18 0.41
C LEU A 42 9.49 22.58 0.44
N TYR A 43 9.73 21.49 -0.30
CA TYR A 43 11.04 20.87 -0.43
C TYR A 43 12.03 21.69 -1.23
N THR A 44 11.58 22.34 -2.31
CA THR A 44 12.45 23.14 -3.19
C THR A 44 12.92 24.41 -2.49
N PHE A 45 12.07 25.03 -1.68
CA PHE A 45 12.41 26.23 -0.91
C PHE A 45 13.02 25.93 0.48
N GLY A 46 13.23 24.66 0.83
CA GLY A 46 13.84 24.28 2.11
C GLY A 46 13.00 24.64 3.34
N ILE A 47 11.68 24.79 3.18
CA ILE A 47 10.75 25.10 4.29
C ILE A 47 10.60 23.89 5.23
N VAL A 48 10.77 22.69 4.68
CA VAL A 48 10.87 21.43 5.42
C VAL A 48 11.96 20.56 4.77
N ASP A 49 12.50 19.59 5.51
CA ASP A 49 13.50 18.67 4.96
C ASP A 49 12.91 17.77 3.87
N ASN A 50 13.74 17.43 2.90
CA ASN A 50 13.37 16.65 1.71
C ASN A 50 14.17 15.34 1.58
N GLN A 51 14.94 14.99 2.61
CA GLN A 51 15.83 13.82 2.60
C GLN A 51 15.30 12.70 3.49
N TRP A 52 15.61 11.48 3.09
CA TRP A 52 15.42 10.31 3.94
C TRP A 52 16.63 10.16 4.85
N GLU A 53 16.40 9.96 6.13
CA GLU A 53 17.44 9.59 7.10
C GLU A 53 17.49 8.07 7.21
N MET A 54 18.68 7.47 7.19
CA MET A 54 18.86 6.02 7.16
C MET A 54 19.81 5.60 8.27
N GLY A 55 19.52 4.46 8.90
CA GLY A 55 20.35 3.87 9.94
C GLY A 55 20.30 2.35 9.86
N LYS A 56 21.48 1.73 9.96
CA LYS A 56 21.62 0.28 10.07
C LYS A 56 21.96 -0.04 11.52
N GLU A 57 21.13 -0.84 12.19
CA GLU A 57 21.37 -1.28 13.56
C GLU A 57 21.15 -2.79 13.67
N ASN A 58 22.24 -3.56 13.68
CA ASN A 58 22.21 -5.03 13.74
C ASN A 58 21.20 -5.63 12.73
N GLN A 59 20.19 -6.35 13.23
CA GLN A 59 19.10 -7.03 12.50
C GLN A 59 17.96 -6.10 12.06
N LYS A 60 18.19 -4.77 12.06
CA LYS A 60 17.18 -3.76 11.70
C LYS A 60 17.75 -2.75 10.73
N TYR A 61 17.03 -2.56 9.63
CA TYR A 61 17.22 -1.42 8.75
C TYR A 61 16.15 -0.38 9.08
N LYS A 62 16.59 0.81 9.50
CA LYS A 62 15.71 1.91 9.89
C LYS A 62 15.82 3.04 8.88
N MET A 63 14.68 3.62 8.51
CA MET A 63 14.63 4.80 7.68
C MET A 63 13.53 5.75 8.16
N VAL A 64 13.78 7.06 8.05
CA VAL A 64 12.82 8.09 8.39
C VAL A 64 12.56 8.94 7.15
N SER A 65 11.29 9.11 6.81
CA SER A 65 10.86 9.88 5.65
C SER A 65 11.25 11.36 5.77
N PRO A 66 11.28 12.09 4.64
CA PRO A 66 11.19 13.53 4.67
C PRO A 66 9.97 14.01 5.47
N THR A 67 9.98 15.26 5.90
CA THR A 67 8.82 15.86 6.56
C THR A 67 7.61 15.95 5.63
N PHE A 68 6.47 15.44 6.10
CA PHE A 68 5.16 15.64 5.51
C PHE A 68 4.40 16.71 6.28
N LEU A 69 3.86 17.71 5.55
CA LEU A 69 2.98 18.72 6.14
C LEU A 69 1.52 18.26 6.03
N ILE A 70 0.87 18.11 7.17
CA ILE A 70 -0.56 17.84 7.28
C ILE A 70 -1.28 19.14 7.62
N ASP A 71 -2.01 19.68 6.65
CA ASP A 71 -2.70 20.96 6.77
C ASP A 71 -4.16 20.94 6.28
N ALA A 72 -4.67 19.77 5.94
CA ALA A 72 -6.04 19.55 5.49
C ALA A 72 -6.45 18.09 5.70
N ILE A 73 -7.70 17.76 5.37
CA ILE A 73 -8.12 16.38 5.19
C ILE A 73 -7.40 15.80 3.98
N TYR A 74 -6.74 14.67 4.19
CA TYR A 74 -6.11 13.86 3.15
C TYR A 74 -6.70 12.46 3.25
N LYS A 75 -7.59 12.11 2.32
CA LYS A 75 -8.14 10.75 2.22
C LYS A 75 -7.11 9.79 1.61
N SER A 76 -7.52 8.53 1.40
CA SER A 76 -6.66 7.50 0.81
C SER A 76 -6.01 8.01 -0.48
N MET A 77 -4.69 7.87 -0.56
CA MET A 77 -3.86 8.28 -1.70
C MET A 77 -3.83 9.78 -2.04
N GLU A 78 -4.37 10.66 -1.19
CA GLU A 78 -4.38 12.10 -1.42
C GLU A 78 -3.23 12.85 -0.75
N GLY A 79 -2.70 12.32 0.36
CA GLY A 79 -1.73 13.04 1.21
C GLY A 79 -0.33 13.17 0.61
N PRO A 80 0.54 13.99 1.25
CA PRO A 80 1.96 14.05 0.93
C PRO A 80 2.59 12.66 0.96
N LYS A 81 3.46 12.39 -0.01
CA LYS A 81 4.19 11.12 -0.11
C LYS A 81 5.63 11.31 -0.56
N SER A 82 6.46 10.35 -0.22
CA SER A 82 7.84 10.26 -0.70
C SER A 82 8.20 8.79 -0.95
N SER A 83 9.10 8.57 -1.89
CA SER A 83 9.58 7.24 -2.24
C SER A 83 11.10 7.24 -2.38
N ARG A 84 11.74 6.11 -2.11
CA ARG A 84 13.19 5.94 -2.24
C ARG A 84 13.56 4.46 -2.41
N TYR A 85 14.62 4.21 -3.17
CA TYR A 85 15.30 2.92 -3.21
C TYR A 85 16.25 2.77 -2.02
N VAL A 86 16.22 1.61 -1.37
CA VAL A 86 17.11 1.27 -0.25
C VAL A 86 17.74 -0.09 -0.43
N GLN A 87 18.92 -0.27 0.13
CA GLN A 87 19.63 -1.53 0.26
C GLN A 87 19.81 -1.83 1.74
N LEU A 88 19.55 -3.06 2.17
CA LEU A 88 19.64 -3.44 3.59
C LEU A 88 21.10 -3.45 4.07
N SER A 89 22.03 -3.83 3.19
CA SER A 89 23.48 -3.84 3.41
C SER A 89 24.20 -3.36 2.14
N ASP A 90 25.47 -2.97 2.28
CA ASP A 90 26.31 -2.64 1.12
C ASP A 90 26.95 -3.90 0.51
N ASN A 91 26.86 -5.04 1.22
CA ASN A 91 27.38 -6.33 0.82
C ASN A 91 26.30 -7.21 0.17
N GLU A 92 26.74 -8.25 -0.55
CA GLU A 92 25.87 -9.27 -1.14
C GLU A 92 25.41 -10.35 -0.14
N ASP A 93 25.61 -10.12 1.17
CA ASP A 93 25.22 -11.07 2.20
C ASP A 93 23.75 -11.46 2.03
N LEU A 94 23.46 -12.76 2.12
CA LEU A 94 22.09 -13.23 2.01
C LEU A 94 21.36 -13.00 3.35
N LEU A 95 20.32 -12.17 3.28
CA LEU A 95 19.50 -11.75 4.42
C LEU A 95 18.08 -12.28 4.27
N TRP A 96 17.45 -12.58 5.40
CA TRP A 96 16.03 -12.92 5.47
C TRP A 96 15.27 -11.75 6.05
N ILE A 97 14.38 -11.13 5.26
CA ILE A 97 13.45 -10.14 5.81
C ILE A 97 12.40 -10.90 6.63
N THR A 98 12.30 -10.57 7.90
CA THR A 98 11.45 -11.25 8.88
C THR A 98 10.23 -10.43 9.28
N GLY A 99 10.20 -9.13 8.99
CA GLY A 99 9.06 -8.29 9.37
C GLY A 99 9.23 -6.84 8.98
N PHE A 100 8.14 -6.08 9.13
CA PHE A 100 8.08 -4.67 8.81
C PHE A 100 7.31 -3.90 9.88
N GLU A 101 7.69 -2.65 10.09
CA GLU A 101 7.03 -1.75 11.01
C GLU A 101 7.06 -0.32 10.48
N VAL A 102 5.97 0.41 10.66
CA VAL A 102 5.88 1.84 10.36
C VAL A 102 5.30 2.61 11.55
N LYS A 103 5.89 3.75 11.87
CA LYS A 103 5.42 4.67 12.91
C LYS A 103 5.34 6.08 12.36
N ALA A 104 4.32 6.82 12.76
CA ALA A 104 4.28 8.26 12.57
C ALA A 104 4.92 8.95 13.77
N ARG A 105 5.76 9.95 13.51
CA ARG A 105 6.43 10.78 14.52
C ARG A 105 6.23 12.26 14.21
N ASP A 106 6.21 13.07 15.24
CA ASP A 106 6.27 14.53 15.10
C ASP A 106 7.66 14.93 14.57
N ALA A 107 7.70 15.77 13.53
CA ALA A 107 8.96 16.08 12.86
C ALA A 107 9.91 16.96 13.68
N VAL A 108 9.41 17.65 14.71
CA VAL A 108 10.20 18.58 15.55
C VAL A 108 10.63 17.90 16.84
N THR A 109 9.68 17.25 17.52
CA THR A 109 9.92 16.64 18.84
C THR A 109 10.37 15.19 18.75
N ASN A 110 10.23 14.54 17.59
CA ASN A 110 10.47 13.11 17.36
C ASN A 110 9.57 12.15 18.18
N GLU A 111 8.62 12.70 18.93
CA GLU A 111 7.65 11.95 19.71
C GLU A 111 6.69 11.18 18.80
N PRO A 112 6.29 9.95 19.16
CA PRO A 112 5.27 9.22 18.43
C PRO A 112 3.98 10.02 18.30
N VAL A 113 3.35 9.97 17.13
CA VAL A 113 2.03 10.55 16.89
C VAL A 113 1.05 9.48 16.43
N SER A 114 -0.23 9.85 16.33
CA SER A 114 -1.27 8.89 15.96
C SER A 114 -0.94 8.16 14.66
N LYS A 115 -1.14 6.84 14.67
CA LYS A 115 -1.11 5.98 13.49
C LYS A 115 -2.17 6.34 12.44
N ASP A 116 -3.14 7.18 12.79
CA ASP A 116 -4.12 7.75 11.83
C ASP A 116 -3.48 8.67 10.80
N PHE A 117 -2.21 9.04 10.98
CA PHE A 117 -1.46 9.80 9.99
C PHE A 117 -0.74 8.92 8.95
N ILE A 118 -0.89 7.60 9.02
CA ILE A 118 -0.25 6.63 8.11
C ILE A 118 -1.28 6.17 7.06
N CYS A 119 -1.12 6.60 5.81
CA CYS A 119 -1.98 6.13 4.72
C CYS A 119 -1.49 4.76 4.26
N HIS A 120 -0.24 4.70 3.80
CA HIS A 120 0.43 3.46 3.52
C HIS A 120 1.96 3.62 3.58
N MET A 121 2.61 2.54 3.96
CA MET A 121 3.99 2.24 3.67
C MET A 121 4.00 1.03 2.73
N ASN A 122 4.51 1.20 1.52
CA ASN A 122 4.63 0.14 0.53
C ASN A 122 6.08 -0.27 0.38
N VAL A 123 6.32 -1.57 0.23
CA VAL A 123 7.61 -2.14 -0.12
C VAL A 123 7.44 -2.90 -1.42
N ASP A 124 8.13 -2.47 -2.47
CA ASP A 124 8.14 -3.16 -3.75
C ASP A 124 9.53 -3.77 -4.00
N LEU A 125 9.56 -5.01 -4.50
CA LEU A 125 10.78 -5.67 -4.98
C LEU A 125 11.13 -5.16 -6.39
N ASN A 126 12.42 -5.18 -6.74
CA ASN A 126 12.79 -5.20 -8.15
C ASN A 126 12.66 -6.64 -8.65
N ASP A 127 11.48 -6.99 -9.16
CA ASP A 127 11.15 -8.36 -9.57
C ASP A 127 12.15 -8.96 -10.58
N ASN A 128 12.60 -8.15 -11.54
CA ASN A 128 13.60 -8.58 -12.51
C ASN A 128 14.92 -8.95 -11.83
N ASN A 129 15.47 -8.09 -10.96
CA ASN A 129 16.72 -8.38 -10.25
C ASN A 129 16.57 -9.57 -9.29
N TYR A 130 15.46 -9.58 -8.55
CA TYR A 130 15.16 -10.59 -7.55
C TYR A 130 15.12 -11.99 -8.16
N TYR A 131 14.25 -12.20 -9.15
CA TYR A 131 14.05 -13.53 -9.73
C TYR A 131 15.21 -13.97 -10.64
N SER A 132 15.88 -13.04 -11.32
CA SER A 132 17.07 -13.39 -12.12
C SER A 132 18.20 -13.94 -11.27
N TYR A 133 18.37 -13.44 -10.04
CA TYR A 133 19.39 -13.98 -9.13
C TYR A 133 19.16 -15.46 -8.79
N TRP A 134 17.90 -15.84 -8.66
CA TRP A 134 17.50 -17.20 -8.31
C TRP A 134 17.34 -18.14 -9.51
N HIS A 135 17.58 -17.66 -10.74
CA HIS A 135 17.22 -18.38 -11.98
C HIS A 135 15.75 -18.79 -11.99
N LEU A 136 14.88 -17.81 -11.70
CA LEU A 136 13.42 -17.92 -11.65
C LEU A 136 12.79 -16.93 -12.65
N GLU A 137 13.43 -16.73 -13.81
CA GLU A 137 13.05 -15.70 -14.79
C GLU A 137 11.62 -15.86 -15.29
N ASP A 138 11.08 -17.08 -15.25
CA ASP A 138 9.68 -17.34 -15.61
C ASP A 138 8.70 -16.65 -14.65
N ARG A 139 9.12 -16.20 -13.46
CA ARG A 139 8.28 -15.51 -12.47
C ARG A 139 8.22 -13.98 -12.68
N ILE A 140 9.12 -13.42 -13.49
CA ILE A 140 9.21 -11.97 -13.72
C ILE A 140 7.92 -11.46 -14.38
N GLY A 141 7.38 -10.34 -13.88
CA GLY A 141 6.16 -9.71 -14.41
C GLY A 141 4.86 -10.51 -14.23
N LYS A 142 4.88 -11.71 -13.64
CA LYS A 142 3.65 -12.51 -13.38
C LYS A 142 2.83 -11.99 -12.20
N GLN A 143 3.45 -11.25 -11.29
CA GLN A 143 2.81 -10.70 -10.10
C GLN A 143 3.17 -9.23 -9.98
N TYR A 144 2.27 -8.44 -9.39
CA TYR A 144 2.58 -7.06 -9.05
C TYR A 144 3.73 -7.05 -8.03
N PRO A 145 4.81 -6.26 -8.24
CA PRO A 145 6.07 -6.40 -7.48
C PRO A 145 5.96 -5.94 -6.01
N ARG A 146 4.77 -5.54 -5.56
CA ARG A 146 4.54 -5.13 -4.18
C ARG A 146 4.63 -6.33 -3.26
N LEU A 147 5.62 -6.26 -2.37
CA LEU A 147 5.82 -7.25 -1.33
C LEU A 147 4.77 -7.11 -0.23
N THR A 148 4.55 -5.88 0.24
CA THR A 148 3.61 -5.59 1.32
C THR A 148 3.15 -4.13 1.33
N SER A 149 2.03 -3.88 2.01
CA SER A 149 1.55 -2.56 2.42
C SER A 149 1.17 -2.57 3.89
N LEU A 150 1.70 -1.62 4.65
CA LEU A 150 1.29 -1.34 6.03
C LEU A 150 0.51 -0.04 6.06
N SER A 151 -0.55 0.05 6.87
CA SER A 151 -1.43 1.21 6.93
C SER A 151 -2.01 1.37 8.34
N ASN A 152 -2.81 2.42 8.55
CA ASN A 152 -3.62 2.54 9.77
C ASN A 152 -4.40 1.24 10.05
N GLY A 153 -4.29 0.72 11.27
CA GLY A 153 -4.83 -0.57 11.71
C GLY A 153 -3.88 -1.77 11.51
N PHE A 154 -2.83 -1.65 10.67
CA PHE A 154 -1.87 -2.70 10.36
C PHE A 154 -0.46 -2.13 10.19
N GLU A 155 0.08 -1.57 11.27
CA GLU A 155 1.34 -0.81 11.22
C GLU A 155 2.59 -1.66 11.44
N LYS A 156 2.44 -2.92 11.87
CA LYS A 156 3.56 -3.82 12.18
C LYS A 156 3.15 -5.27 11.99
N TYR A 157 4.08 -6.08 11.48
CA TYR A 157 4.02 -7.52 11.60
C TYR A 157 5.41 -8.15 11.54
N ASP A 158 5.49 -9.39 12.02
CA ASP A 158 6.59 -10.31 11.80
C ASP A 158 6.02 -11.58 11.14
N TYR A 159 6.79 -12.18 10.24
CA TYR A 159 6.44 -13.48 9.65
C TYR A 159 6.51 -14.59 10.73
N PRO A 160 5.86 -15.74 10.51
CA PRO A 160 6.00 -16.90 11.40
C PRO A 160 7.47 -17.26 11.61
N GLU A 161 7.80 -17.72 12.82
CA GLU A 161 9.17 -18.11 13.18
C GLU A 161 9.75 -19.11 12.16
N GLY A 162 10.95 -18.81 11.67
CA GLY A 162 11.66 -19.61 10.66
C GLY A 162 11.25 -19.31 9.22
N PHE A 163 10.37 -18.32 8.97
CA PHE A 163 10.01 -17.89 7.62
C PHE A 163 10.45 -16.45 7.35
N GLY A 164 10.72 -16.15 6.08
CA GLY A 164 11.01 -14.79 5.65
C GLY A 164 11.24 -14.69 4.14
N ILE A 165 11.56 -13.49 3.68
CA ILE A 165 11.88 -13.22 2.27
C ILE A 165 13.40 -13.20 2.13
N PRO A 166 14.02 -14.18 1.45
CA PRO A 166 15.45 -14.12 1.20
C PRO A 166 15.75 -13.00 0.22
N ILE A 167 16.76 -12.19 0.49
CA ILE A 167 17.19 -11.06 -0.34
C ILE A 167 18.70 -10.84 -0.20
N LYS A 168 19.38 -10.44 -1.28
CA LYS A 168 20.76 -9.95 -1.12
C LYS A 168 20.77 -8.60 -0.40
N GLY A 169 21.73 -8.41 0.49
CA GLY A 169 21.88 -7.16 1.23
C GLY A 169 21.92 -5.92 0.33
N ASN A 170 22.64 -5.99 -0.79
CA ASN A 170 22.80 -4.93 -1.78
C ASN A 170 21.67 -4.87 -2.83
N GLU A 171 20.59 -5.64 -2.67
CA GLU A 171 19.45 -5.54 -3.58
C GLU A 171 18.55 -4.35 -3.22
N TYR A 172 17.98 -3.71 -4.23
CA TYR A 172 17.16 -2.53 -4.05
C TYR A 172 15.70 -2.90 -3.73
N LEU A 173 15.23 -2.41 -2.58
CA LEU A 173 13.82 -2.31 -2.25
C LEU A 173 13.31 -0.91 -2.58
N PHE A 174 12.13 -0.80 -3.20
CA PHE A 174 11.49 0.49 -3.42
C PHE A 174 10.47 0.76 -2.32
N ILE A 175 10.76 1.73 -1.47
CA ILE A 175 9.92 2.09 -0.32
C ILE A 175 9.13 3.34 -0.66
N THR A 176 7.83 3.31 -0.45
CA THR A 176 6.96 4.49 -0.54
C THR A 176 6.25 4.70 0.78
N SER A 177 6.23 5.94 1.27
CA SER A 177 5.50 6.32 2.47
C SER A 177 4.58 7.51 2.17
N GLN A 178 3.32 7.39 2.57
CA GLN A 178 2.29 8.40 2.32
C GLN A 178 1.51 8.71 3.60
N ALA A 179 1.29 9.99 3.85
CA ALA A 179 0.53 10.47 4.99
C ALA A 179 -0.99 10.46 4.77
N LEU A 180 -1.73 10.37 5.85
CA LEU A 180 -3.19 10.35 5.92
C LEU A 180 -3.70 11.42 6.88
N ASN A 181 -4.92 11.91 6.69
CA ASN A 181 -5.66 12.62 7.74
C ASN A 181 -7.16 12.60 7.42
N HIS A 182 -7.92 11.74 8.09
CA HIS A 182 -9.38 11.69 7.92
C HIS A 182 -10.15 12.63 8.83
N ASN A 183 -9.53 13.12 9.92
CA ASN A 183 -10.30 13.57 11.08
C ASN A 183 -10.08 15.03 11.48
N PHE A 184 -8.98 15.66 11.04
CA PHE A 184 -8.61 17.00 11.49
C PHE A 184 -8.63 18.01 10.33
N PRO A 185 -9.76 18.68 10.05
CA PRO A 185 -9.86 19.60 8.90
C PRO A 185 -9.03 20.87 9.08
N SER A 186 -8.87 21.35 10.32
CA SER A 186 -8.03 22.50 10.66
C SER A 186 -6.86 22.00 11.51
N ILE A 187 -5.75 21.70 10.84
CA ILE A 187 -4.51 21.24 11.46
C ILE A 187 -3.33 21.90 10.74
N PHE A 188 -2.19 22.00 11.41
CA PHE A 188 -0.92 22.32 10.77
C PHE A 188 0.16 21.53 11.50
N LYS A 189 0.45 20.32 11.02
CA LYS A 189 1.34 19.39 11.68
C LYS A 189 2.41 18.88 10.73
N LYS A 190 3.66 18.90 11.18
CA LYS A 190 4.80 18.32 10.47
C LYS A 190 5.04 16.93 11.05
N ILE A 191 4.98 15.91 10.21
CA ILE A 191 5.22 14.52 10.63
C ILE A 191 6.30 13.88 9.78
N LYS A 192 6.92 12.84 10.31
CA LYS A 192 7.75 11.91 9.56
C LYS A 192 7.25 10.49 9.78
N HIS A 193 7.46 9.60 8.82
CA HIS A 193 7.24 8.17 8.99
C HIS A 193 8.58 7.48 9.21
N GLU A 194 8.71 6.80 10.34
CA GLU A 194 9.80 5.87 10.62
C GLU A 194 9.39 4.49 10.12
N VAL A 195 10.17 3.92 9.21
CA VAL A 195 10.02 2.58 8.66
C VAL A 195 11.17 1.72 9.17
N ILE A 196 10.83 0.50 9.61
CA ILE A 196 11.78 -0.49 10.09
C ILE A 196 11.57 -1.78 9.30
N ILE A 197 12.66 -2.33 8.77
CA ILE A 197 12.71 -3.64 8.12
C ILE A 197 13.53 -4.56 9.02
N ASN A 198 12.86 -5.52 9.64
CA ASN A 198 13.52 -6.56 10.44
C ASN A 198 14.12 -7.59 9.49
N HIS A 199 15.36 -7.97 9.73
CA HIS A 199 16.04 -8.98 8.94
C HIS A 199 17.08 -9.74 9.75
N GLU A 200 17.41 -10.94 9.31
CA GLU A 200 18.45 -11.76 9.91
C GLU A 200 19.37 -12.37 8.84
N LYS A 201 20.55 -12.85 9.26
CA LYS A 201 21.43 -13.59 8.36
C LYS A 201 20.88 -14.99 8.14
N TYR A 202 21.07 -15.50 6.93
CA TYR A 202 20.81 -16.91 6.65
C TYR A 202 21.64 -17.82 7.55
N ASN A 203 21.00 -18.81 8.16
CA ASN A 203 21.66 -19.81 8.99
C ASN A 203 21.37 -21.25 8.52
N GLY A 204 20.65 -21.43 7.41
CA GLY A 204 20.30 -22.75 6.87
C GLY A 204 19.00 -23.36 7.41
N SER A 205 18.34 -22.73 8.39
CA SER A 205 17.08 -23.23 8.96
C SER A 205 15.85 -22.44 8.53
N GLN A 206 16.05 -21.26 7.93
CA GLN A 206 14.96 -20.42 7.48
C GLN A 206 14.36 -20.91 6.16
N LYS A 207 13.06 -20.73 6.01
CA LYS A 207 12.28 -21.10 4.83
C LYS A 207 11.85 -19.85 4.05
N PRO A 208 11.99 -19.86 2.71
CA PRO A 208 11.60 -18.73 1.89
C PRO A 208 10.07 -18.63 1.73
N LEU A 209 9.59 -17.40 1.67
CA LEU A 209 8.20 -17.07 1.35
C LEU A 209 8.06 -16.51 -0.07
N LEU A 210 7.08 -17.01 -0.81
CA LEU A 210 6.61 -16.48 -2.08
C LEU A 210 5.42 -15.55 -1.82
N SER A 211 5.52 -14.29 -2.23
CA SER A 211 4.39 -13.35 -2.17
C SER A 211 3.52 -13.44 -3.42
N LYS A 212 2.21 -13.51 -3.24
CA LYS A 212 1.20 -13.29 -4.28
C LYS A 212 0.21 -12.24 -3.80
N THR A 213 -0.01 -11.21 -4.60
CA THR A 213 -0.93 -10.13 -4.25
C THR A 213 -2.30 -10.44 -4.82
N VAL A 214 -3.32 -10.38 -3.97
CA VAL A 214 -4.72 -10.52 -4.37
C VAL A 214 -5.54 -9.35 -3.86
N PHE A 215 -6.52 -8.91 -4.63
CA PHE A 215 -7.35 -7.76 -4.31
C PHE A 215 -8.73 -7.88 -4.93
N ILE A 216 -9.69 -7.22 -4.30
CA ILE A 216 -11.08 -7.19 -4.77
C ILE A 216 -11.15 -6.34 -6.03
N GLN A 217 -11.75 -6.89 -7.08
CA GLN A 217 -12.05 -6.21 -8.33
C GLN A 217 -13.55 -6.35 -8.60
N LEU A 218 -14.27 -5.24 -8.57
CA LEU A 218 -15.72 -5.24 -8.76
C LEU A 218 -16.09 -4.67 -10.14
N PRO A 219 -17.01 -5.32 -10.88
CA PRO A 219 -17.48 -4.82 -12.16
C PRO A 219 -18.19 -3.47 -12.02
N TYR A 220 -18.00 -2.60 -13.02
CA TYR A 220 -18.75 -1.35 -13.15
C TYR A 220 -19.14 -1.06 -14.61
N ASN A 221 -20.09 -0.17 -14.80
CA ASN A 221 -20.60 0.18 -16.13
C ASN A 221 -19.54 0.90 -16.97
N LYS A 222 -19.03 0.27 -18.02
CA LYS A 222 -18.02 0.84 -18.92
C LYS A 222 -18.46 2.14 -19.61
N ASN A 223 -19.74 2.23 -19.98
CA ASN A 223 -20.27 3.36 -20.75
C ASN A 223 -20.67 4.53 -19.85
N ASN A 224 -21.11 4.25 -18.63
CA ASN A 224 -21.43 5.26 -17.62
C ASN A 224 -20.87 4.85 -16.24
N PRO A 225 -19.56 5.03 -15.99
CA PRO A 225 -18.89 4.50 -14.81
C PRO A 225 -19.46 4.97 -13.48
N PHE A 226 -20.00 6.19 -13.43
CA PHE A 226 -20.46 6.82 -12.20
C PHE A 226 -21.95 6.63 -11.93
N GLU A 227 -22.61 5.78 -12.70
CA GLU A 227 -24.00 5.40 -12.47
C GLU A 227 -24.08 4.27 -11.44
N THR A 228 -25.13 4.28 -10.63
CA THR A 228 -25.37 3.23 -9.61
C THR A 228 -25.50 1.86 -10.31
N PRO A 229 -25.01 0.75 -9.71
CA PRO A 229 -25.01 -0.55 -10.37
C PRO A 229 -26.30 -0.89 -11.10
N LEU A 230 -26.16 -1.50 -12.28
CA LEU A 230 -27.28 -1.76 -13.20
C LEU A 230 -28.31 -2.76 -12.65
N ASP A 231 -28.02 -3.40 -11.51
CA ASP A 231 -28.97 -4.24 -10.78
C ASP A 231 -28.74 -4.15 -9.25
N PRO A 232 -29.72 -3.65 -8.46
CA PRO A 232 -29.66 -3.64 -7.00
C PRO A 232 -29.46 -5.05 -6.42
N GLY A 233 -28.35 -5.28 -5.71
CA GLY A 233 -28.01 -6.59 -5.13
C GLY A 233 -27.00 -7.40 -5.96
N SER A 234 -26.61 -6.90 -7.14
CA SER A 234 -25.45 -7.42 -7.86
C SER A 234 -24.14 -7.02 -7.19
N ASN A 235 -23.10 -7.84 -7.35
CA ASN A 235 -21.74 -7.60 -6.83
C ASN A 235 -20.96 -6.59 -7.71
N GLN A 236 -21.64 -5.51 -8.10
CA GLN A 236 -21.13 -4.41 -8.94
C GLN A 236 -20.83 -3.17 -8.08
N CYS A 237 -20.09 -2.21 -8.64
CA CYS A 237 -19.67 -1.02 -7.90
C CYS A 237 -19.73 0.28 -8.72
N ILE A 238 -19.59 1.40 -8.00
CA ILE A 238 -19.25 2.70 -8.57
C ILE A 238 -17.76 2.93 -8.27
N PRO A 239 -16.88 3.08 -9.27
CA PRO A 239 -15.47 3.34 -9.06
C PRO A 239 -15.28 4.76 -8.50
N VAL A 240 -14.29 4.93 -7.62
CA VAL A 240 -13.87 6.26 -7.12
C VAL A 240 -13.19 7.05 -8.23
N GLU A 241 -12.45 6.37 -9.09
CA GLU A 241 -11.84 6.91 -10.30
C GLU A 241 -11.76 5.84 -11.40
N THR A 242 -11.59 6.28 -12.64
CA THR A 242 -11.51 5.37 -13.82
C THR A 242 -10.11 5.34 -14.44
N ARG A 243 -9.09 5.85 -13.75
CA ARG A 243 -7.71 5.87 -14.24
C ARG A 243 -6.85 4.88 -13.46
N ASN A 244 -6.58 5.14 -12.18
CA ASN A 244 -5.88 4.17 -11.35
C ASN A 244 -6.89 3.15 -10.79
N HIS A 245 -6.41 1.95 -10.46
CA HIS A 245 -7.23 0.85 -9.94
C HIS A 245 -8.42 0.48 -10.83
N SER A 246 -8.30 0.76 -12.13
CA SER A 246 -9.24 0.37 -13.16
C SER A 246 -8.59 -0.73 -13.99
N TYR A 247 -9.30 -1.83 -14.18
CA TYR A 247 -8.81 -3.02 -14.87
C TYR A 247 -9.82 -3.41 -15.94
N MET A 248 -9.34 -4.19 -16.91
CA MET A 248 -10.19 -4.81 -17.93
C MET A 248 -9.97 -6.31 -17.84
N ASP A 249 -11.06 -7.06 -17.73
CA ASP A 249 -10.99 -8.52 -17.77
C ASP A 249 -10.79 -9.03 -19.21
N LYS A 250 -10.67 -10.35 -19.36
CA LYS A 250 -10.45 -11.01 -20.66
C LYS A 250 -11.62 -10.81 -21.64
N ASP A 251 -12.82 -10.58 -21.11
CA ASP A 251 -14.04 -10.37 -21.89
C ASP A 251 -14.27 -8.88 -22.22
N GLY A 252 -13.39 -7.99 -21.75
CA GLY A 252 -13.44 -6.56 -22.01
C GLY A 252 -14.35 -5.77 -21.06
N ASN A 253 -14.85 -6.39 -19.98
CA ASN A 253 -15.58 -5.73 -18.92
C ASN A 253 -14.62 -4.92 -18.05
N MET A 254 -15.13 -3.81 -17.51
CA MET A 254 -14.36 -2.94 -16.65
C MET A 254 -14.54 -3.32 -15.18
N LEU A 255 -13.43 -3.44 -14.46
CA LEU A 255 -13.39 -3.74 -13.05
C LEU A 255 -12.68 -2.63 -12.28
N SER A 256 -13.10 -2.38 -11.03
CA SER A 256 -12.45 -1.42 -10.15
C SER A 256 -11.97 -2.08 -8.87
N GLY A 257 -10.74 -1.75 -8.47
CA GLY A 257 -10.17 -2.10 -7.16
C GLY A 257 -10.40 -1.03 -6.08
N HIS A 258 -11.04 0.08 -6.44
CA HIS A 258 -11.28 1.21 -5.53
C HIS A 258 -12.67 1.80 -5.80
N TRP A 259 -13.62 1.51 -4.92
CA TRP A 259 -15.03 1.78 -5.17
C TRP A 259 -15.72 2.52 -4.03
N VAL A 260 -16.93 2.98 -4.30
CA VAL A 260 -17.77 3.70 -3.35
C VAL A 260 -18.67 2.72 -2.59
N VAL A 261 -18.74 2.87 -1.27
CA VAL A 261 -19.64 2.11 -0.38
C VAL A 261 -20.73 3.01 0.21
N PRO A 262 -22.01 2.65 0.09
CA PRO A 262 -23.11 3.39 0.70
C PRO A 262 -23.14 3.20 2.21
N LYS A 263 -23.96 4.01 2.90
CA LYS A 263 -24.21 3.84 4.34
C LYS A 263 -24.82 2.46 4.63
N GLY A 264 -24.41 1.85 5.74
CA GLY A 264 -24.92 0.57 6.22
C GLY A 264 -24.02 -0.61 5.88
N LYS A 265 -24.58 -1.81 6.03
CA LYS A 265 -23.87 -3.08 5.83
C LYS A 265 -23.86 -3.48 4.36
N ASN A 266 -22.69 -3.86 3.87
CA ASN A 266 -22.51 -4.38 2.51
C ASN A 266 -21.49 -5.52 2.54
N THR A 267 -21.61 -6.44 1.57
CA THR A 267 -20.66 -7.53 1.37
C THR A 267 -20.23 -7.53 -0.09
N TYR A 268 -18.93 -7.69 -0.33
CA TYR A 268 -18.34 -7.70 -1.65
C TYR A 268 -17.54 -8.99 -1.84
N HIS A 269 -17.71 -9.61 -3.01
CA HIS A 269 -17.02 -10.83 -3.38
C HIS A 269 -16.09 -10.54 -4.57
N SER A 270 -14.98 -11.24 -4.69
CA SER A 270 -14.15 -11.14 -5.89
C SER A 270 -13.44 -12.46 -6.10
N SER A 271 -13.66 -13.10 -7.25
CA SER A 271 -12.79 -14.20 -7.67
C SER A 271 -11.35 -13.69 -7.72
N ILE A 272 -10.42 -14.51 -7.22
CA ILE A 272 -8.99 -14.20 -7.23
C ILE A 272 -8.16 -15.29 -7.89
N ASN A 273 -8.79 -16.28 -8.54
CA ASN A 273 -8.08 -17.39 -9.18
C ASN A 273 -7.03 -16.92 -10.19
N GLU A 274 -7.36 -15.93 -11.02
CA GLU A 274 -6.41 -15.37 -12.00
C GLU A 274 -5.27 -14.60 -11.35
N GLN A 275 -5.53 -13.93 -10.23
CA GLN A 275 -4.52 -13.18 -9.49
C GLN A 275 -3.59 -14.13 -8.71
N LEU A 276 -4.15 -15.18 -8.12
CA LEU A 276 -3.40 -16.25 -7.46
C LEU A 276 -2.53 -17.03 -8.45
N ASP A 277 -3.04 -17.33 -9.65
CA ASP A 277 -2.35 -18.12 -10.68
C ASP A 277 -1.63 -19.34 -10.07
N LEU A 278 -2.40 -20.20 -9.39
CA LEU A 278 -1.85 -21.38 -8.72
C LEU A 278 -1.48 -22.43 -9.77
N THR A 279 -0.19 -22.61 -9.99
CA THR A 279 0.34 -23.68 -10.85
C THR A 279 0.47 -25.02 -10.12
N ASP A 280 0.54 -24.99 -8.78
CA ASP A 280 0.52 -26.12 -7.86
C ASP A 280 -0.19 -25.73 -6.55
N SER A 281 -0.48 -26.72 -5.69
CA SER A 281 -1.03 -26.49 -4.35
C SER A 281 0.06 -25.93 -3.44
N LEU A 282 -0.25 -24.85 -2.73
CA LEU A 282 0.70 -24.11 -1.90
C LEU A 282 0.22 -24.02 -0.44
N ARG A 283 1.16 -23.93 0.50
CA ARG A 283 0.84 -23.66 1.91
C ARG A 283 0.98 -22.17 2.19
N LEU A 284 -0.11 -21.53 2.56
CA LEU A 284 -0.13 -20.17 3.06
C LEU A 284 0.37 -20.16 4.50
N HIS A 285 1.34 -19.30 4.81
CA HIS A 285 1.91 -19.14 6.15
C HIS A 285 1.61 -17.77 6.75
N PHE A 286 1.44 -16.74 5.93
CA PHE A 286 1.15 -15.40 6.42
C PHE A 286 0.28 -14.60 5.43
N SER A 287 -0.50 -13.63 5.92
CA SER A 287 -1.19 -12.65 5.08
C SER A 287 -1.00 -11.24 5.62
N ALA A 288 -0.42 -10.32 4.83
CA ALA A 288 -0.54 -8.89 5.12
C ALA A 288 -1.82 -8.36 4.48
N ILE A 289 -2.64 -7.63 5.24
CA ILE A 289 -3.97 -7.21 4.81
C ILE A 289 -4.03 -5.70 4.73
N HIS A 290 -4.61 -5.19 3.64
CA HIS A 290 -4.89 -3.77 3.48
C HIS A 290 -6.37 -3.55 3.16
N VAL A 291 -7.02 -2.73 3.98
CA VAL A 291 -8.43 -2.37 3.85
C VAL A 291 -8.63 -0.90 4.22
N HIS A 292 -9.69 -0.30 3.71
CA HIS A 292 -10.11 1.04 4.13
C HIS A 292 -10.97 1.00 5.41
N PRO A 293 -11.10 2.14 6.12
CA PRO A 293 -12.06 2.28 7.22
C PRO A 293 -13.47 1.80 6.84
N PHE A 294 -14.25 1.38 7.82
CA PHE A 294 -15.57 0.75 7.74
C PHE A 294 -15.59 -0.72 7.34
N ALA A 295 -14.48 -1.31 6.88
CA ALA A 295 -14.36 -2.76 6.74
C ALA A 295 -14.51 -3.44 8.12
N THR A 296 -15.33 -4.47 8.23
CA THR A 296 -15.54 -5.24 9.47
C THR A 296 -14.85 -6.60 9.45
N SER A 297 -14.62 -7.15 8.25
CA SER A 297 -13.77 -8.32 8.06
C SER A 297 -13.41 -8.51 6.59
N ILE A 298 -12.30 -9.17 6.33
CA ILE A 298 -11.97 -9.69 5.00
C ILE A 298 -11.56 -11.16 5.10
N ALA A 299 -12.06 -12.00 4.20
CA ALA A 299 -11.81 -13.44 4.21
C ALA A 299 -11.22 -13.90 2.88
N LEU A 300 -10.33 -14.89 2.96
CA LEU A 300 -9.97 -15.76 1.86
C LEU A 300 -10.91 -16.97 1.93
N TYR A 301 -11.82 -17.09 0.97
CA TYR A 301 -12.85 -18.12 0.94
C TYR A 301 -12.57 -19.15 -0.16
N ASP A 302 -12.61 -20.43 0.22
CA ASP A 302 -12.55 -21.57 -0.69
C ASP A 302 -13.97 -21.93 -1.11
N ARG A 303 -14.32 -21.60 -2.35
CA ARG A 303 -15.65 -21.82 -2.93
C ARG A 303 -15.92 -23.30 -3.18
N THR A 304 -14.88 -24.06 -3.52
CA THR A 304 -14.97 -25.51 -3.79
C THR A 304 -15.29 -26.27 -2.50
N ALA A 305 -14.60 -25.95 -1.41
CA ALA A 305 -14.83 -26.55 -0.10
C ALA A 305 -15.91 -25.84 0.75
N GLN A 306 -16.46 -24.73 0.25
CA GLN A 306 -17.47 -23.90 0.89
C GLN A 306 -17.10 -23.42 2.31
N LYS A 307 -15.84 -23.04 2.52
CA LYS A 307 -15.35 -22.59 3.83
C LYS A 307 -14.32 -21.48 3.72
N ASN A 308 -14.21 -20.67 4.76
CA ASN A 308 -13.09 -19.74 4.88
C ASN A 308 -11.80 -20.56 5.02
N VAL A 309 -10.79 -20.24 4.22
CA VAL A 309 -9.40 -20.60 4.52
C VAL A 309 -8.99 -19.87 5.80
N PHE A 310 -9.27 -18.57 5.86
CA PHE A 310 -9.29 -17.77 7.08
C PHE A 310 -10.20 -16.54 6.90
N LYS A 311 -10.63 -15.95 8.02
CA LYS A 311 -11.40 -14.69 8.05
C LYS A 311 -10.74 -13.74 9.05
N SER A 312 -10.23 -12.62 8.57
CA SER A 312 -9.60 -11.58 9.38
C SER A 312 -10.67 -10.64 9.95
N PRO A 313 -10.79 -10.51 11.28
CA PRO A 313 -11.62 -9.48 11.90
C PRO A 313 -10.95 -8.10 11.77
N ILE A 314 -11.77 -7.07 11.58
CA ILE A 314 -11.30 -5.68 11.46
C ILE A 314 -12.07 -4.80 12.46
N SER A 315 -11.31 -4.08 13.29
CA SER A 315 -11.85 -3.18 14.30
C SER A 315 -11.74 -1.72 13.86
N ASN A 316 -12.83 -0.96 14.04
CA ASN A 316 -12.92 0.44 13.65
C ASN A 316 -13.13 1.34 14.87
N TYR A 317 -12.69 2.59 14.77
CA TYR A 317 -13.09 3.59 15.75
C TYR A 317 -14.59 3.90 15.63
N LYS A 318 -15.24 4.10 16.79
CA LYS A 318 -16.66 4.49 16.83
C LYS A 318 -16.87 6.01 16.72
N SER A 319 -15.90 6.80 17.17
CA SER A 319 -16.01 8.26 17.29
C SER A 319 -15.35 9.04 16.16
N LYS A 320 -14.63 8.36 15.25
CA LYS A 320 -13.87 8.97 14.16
C LYS A 320 -13.67 7.97 13.02
N THR A 321 -13.26 8.43 11.85
CA THR A 321 -12.92 7.54 10.72
C THR A 321 -11.50 6.99 10.93
N GLY A 322 -11.36 5.67 10.90
CA GLY A 322 -10.07 5.00 11.01
C GLY A 322 -10.21 3.57 11.55
N LEU A 323 -9.13 2.80 11.38
CA LEU A 323 -8.99 1.43 11.82
C LEU A 323 -8.22 1.38 13.15
N ILE A 324 -8.71 0.56 14.07
CA ILE A 324 -8.02 0.22 15.32
C ILE A 324 -7.03 -0.91 15.03
N GLU A 325 -7.51 -1.97 14.38
CA GLU A 325 -6.75 -3.20 14.17
C GLU A 325 -7.26 -3.96 12.94
N VAL A 326 -6.32 -4.53 12.19
CA VAL A 326 -6.54 -5.50 11.12
C VAL A 326 -5.65 -6.70 11.46
N THR A 327 -6.24 -7.84 11.77
CA THR A 327 -5.48 -9.01 12.22
C THR A 327 -5.02 -9.87 11.03
N PRO A 328 -3.72 -10.13 10.84
CA PRO A 328 -3.25 -10.99 9.75
C PRO A 328 -3.53 -12.47 10.04
N PHE A 329 -3.55 -13.30 9.00
CA PHE A 329 -3.30 -14.73 9.17
C PHE A 329 -1.80 -14.96 9.40
N SER A 330 -1.45 -15.83 10.34
CA SER A 330 -0.07 -16.24 10.63
C SER A 330 -0.05 -17.65 11.19
N SER A 331 0.71 -18.57 10.59
CA SER A 331 0.86 -19.95 11.04
C SER A 331 2.17 -20.57 10.58
N LYS A 332 2.87 -21.25 11.49
CA LYS A 332 4.10 -22.00 11.19
C LYS A 332 3.82 -23.28 10.40
N GLU A 333 2.70 -23.95 10.70
CA GLU A 333 2.23 -25.14 10.01
C GLU A 333 1.67 -24.80 8.62
N GLY A 334 1.02 -23.64 8.53
CA GLY A 334 0.37 -23.13 7.33
C GLY A 334 -0.98 -23.77 7.04
N VAL A 335 -1.65 -23.29 6.00
CA VAL A 335 -2.92 -23.82 5.49
C VAL A 335 -2.82 -24.04 3.99
N TRP A 336 -3.35 -25.16 3.50
CA TRP A 336 -3.29 -25.49 2.08
C TRP A 336 -4.29 -24.66 1.26
N LEU A 337 -3.79 -24.13 0.15
CA LEU A 337 -4.57 -23.76 -1.01
C LEU A 337 -4.28 -24.80 -2.09
N TYR A 338 -5.29 -25.59 -2.44
CA TYR A 338 -5.24 -26.57 -3.50
C TYR A 338 -5.40 -25.92 -4.88
N LYS A 339 -4.58 -26.36 -5.84
CA LYS A 339 -4.59 -25.90 -7.24
C LYS A 339 -5.96 -26.03 -7.91
N ASN A 340 -6.69 -27.09 -7.61
CA ASN A 340 -7.95 -27.46 -8.25
C ASN A 340 -9.19 -26.87 -7.54
N HIS A 341 -9.00 -25.89 -6.66
CA HIS A 341 -10.08 -25.20 -5.96
C HIS A 341 -10.22 -23.77 -6.47
N ASP A 342 -11.43 -23.24 -6.32
CA ASP A 342 -11.77 -21.86 -6.63
C ASP A 342 -11.74 -21.00 -5.37
N TYR A 343 -11.08 -19.85 -5.44
CA TYR A 343 -10.95 -18.91 -4.33
C TYR A 343 -11.54 -17.54 -4.64
N GLU A 344 -12.12 -16.92 -3.61
CA GLU A 344 -12.53 -15.53 -3.64
C GLU A 344 -12.10 -14.78 -2.38
N LEU A 345 -11.99 -13.45 -2.52
CA LEU A 345 -11.99 -12.56 -1.37
C LEU A 345 -13.42 -12.16 -1.04
N VAL A 346 -13.76 -12.18 0.24
CA VAL A 346 -15.05 -11.71 0.77
C VAL A 346 -14.80 -10.59 1.76
N LEU A 347 -15.25 -9.38 1.45
CA LEU A 347 -15.13 -8.21 2.32
C LEU A 347 -16.50 -7.81 2.86
N GLU A 348 -16.61 -7.77 4.18
CA GLU A 348 -17.77 -7.23 4.88
C GLU A 348 -17.46 -5.80 5.34
N VAL A 349 -18.42 -4.90 5.13
CA VAL A 349 -18.31 -3.47 5.42
C VAL A 349 -19.54 -3.03 6.20
N ASN A 350 -19.36 -2.09 7.13
CA ASN A 350 -20.44 -1.36 7.77
C ASN A 350 -20.11 0.13 7.81
N ASN A 351 -20.52 0.87 6.77
CA ASN A 351 -20.34 2.32 6.73
C ASN A 351 -21.33 3.00 7.68
N THR A 352 -20.86 3.37 8.86
CA THR A 352 -21.65 4.03 9.90
C THR A 352 -21.73 5.56 9.73
N SER A 353 -21.06 6.12 8.73
CA SER A 353 -21.08 7.56 8.48
C SER A 353 -22.38 8.02 7.80
N SER A 354 -22.56 9.33 7.70
CA SER A 354 -23.71 9.92 6.98
C SER A 354 -23.49 10.04 5.48
N THR A 355 -22.28 9.77 4.98
CA THR A 355 -21.91 9.93 3.58
C THR A 355 -21.44 8.61 2.98
N GLN A 356 -21.38 8.56 1.66
CA GLN A 356 -20.64 7.53 0.97
C GLN A 356 -19.15 7.61 1.34
N GLN A 357 -18.48 6.46 1.35
CA GLN A 357 -17.07 6.32 1.66
C GLN A 357 -16.39 5.54 0.54
N ASP A 358 -15.08 5.66 0.42
CA ASP A 358 -14.31 4.86 -0.50
C ASP A 358 -13.83 3.56 0.16
N MET A 359 -13.67 2.50 -0.63
CA MET A 359 -13.28 1.19 -0.16
C MET A 359 -12.30 0.52 -1.11
N MET A 360 -11.35 -0.19 -0.50
CA MET A 360 -10.41 -1.09 -1.13
C MET A 360 -10.20 -2.27 -0.18
N GLY A 361 -9.94 -3.45 -0.73
CA GLY A 361 -9.56 -4.63 0.03
C GLY A 361 -8.55 -5.47 -0.73
N SER A 362 -7.40 -5.71 -0.12
CA SER A 362 -6.33 -6.54 -0.67
C SER A 362 -5.60 -7.35 0.39
N MET A 363 -4.95 -8.42 -0.05
CA MET A 363 -4.07 -9.26 0.75
C MET A 363 -2.78 -9.53 -0.03
N PHE A 364 -1.65 -9.43 0.67
CA PHE A 364 -0.38 -10.00 0.25
C PHE A 364 -0.26 -11.36 0.94
N LEU A 365 -0.38 -12.43 0.16
CA LEU A 365 -0.38 -13.80 0.64
C LEU A 365 1.01 -14.38 0.51
N PHE A 366 1.53 -14.93 1.60
CA PHE A 366 2.88 -15.45 1.68
C PHE A 366 2.86 -16.97 1.83
N PHE A 367 3.26 -17.64 0.76
CA PHE A 367 3.29 -19.08 0.65
C PHE A 367 4.70 -19.61 0.88
N TYR A 368 4.84 -20.86 1.34
CA TYR A 368 6.13 -21.53 1.33
C TYR A 368 6.63 -21.72 -0.11
N ASP A 369 7.84 -21.22 -0.41
CA ASP A 369 8.44 -21.30 -1.74
C ASP A 369 9.38 -22.51 -1.86
N LYS A 370 8.81 -23.68 -2.11
CA LYS A 370 9.57 -24.95 -2.17
C LYS A 370 10.68 -24.92 -3.22
N GLU A 371 10.43 -24.33 -4.40
CA GLU A 371 11.43 -24.28 -5.47
C GLU A 371 12.61 -23.40 -5.10
N LEU A 372 12.36 -22.24 -4.46
CA LEU A 372 13.43 -21.40 -3.96
C LEU A 372 14.19 -22.07 -2.81
N ASP A 373 13.49 -22.79 -1.93
CA ASP A 373 14.10 -23.52 -0.83
C ASP A 373 15.07 -24.60 -1.35
N GLU A 374 14.65 -25.37 -2.36
CA GLU A 374 15.50 -26.37 -3.01
C GLU A 374 16.74 -25.74 -3.67
N LYS A 375 16.63 -24.53 -4.24
CA LYS A 375 17.77 -23.80 -4.82
C LYS A 375 18.76 -23.33 -3.73
N LEU A 376 18.25 -22.92 -2.57
CA LEU A 376 19.07 -22.54 -1.42
C LEU A 376 19.83 -23.74 -0.84
N GLU A 377 19.17 -24.90 -0.70
CA GLU A 377 19.79 -26.14 -0.20
C GLU A 377 20.87 -26.67 -1.14
N ASN A 378 20.66 -26.55 -2.45
CA ASN A 378 21.61 -27.02 -3.47
C ASN A 378 22.83 -26.11 -3.68
N GLY A 379 22.98 -25.04 -2.88
CA GLY A 379 24.18 -24.21 -2.89
C GLY A 379 24.36 -23.39 -4.18
N PHE A 380 23.26 -22.98 -4.83
CA PHE A 380 23.31 -22.05 -5.97
C PHE A 380 23.86 -20.66 -5.60
N ILE A 381 24.13 -20.43 -4.31
CA ILE A 381 24.88 -19.29 -3.80
C ILE A 381 26.39 -19.56 -4.04
N LYS A 382 26.88 -19.24 -5.24
CA LYS A 382 28.32 -19.08 -5.51
C LYS A 382 28.70 -17.62 -5.61
#